data_AF-A0A3D5ZB24-F1
#
_entry.id   AF-A0A3D5ZB24-F1
#
_cell.length_a   1.000
_cell.length_b   1.000
_cell.length_c   1.000
_cell.angle_alpha   90.00
_cell.angle_beta   90.00
_cell.angle_gamma   90.00
#
_symmetry.space_group_name_H-M   'P 1'
#
loop_
_entity.id
_entity.type
_entity.pdbx_description
1 polymer ?
#
loop_
_entity_poly.entity_id
_entity_poly.type
_entity_poly.pdbx_seq_one_letter_code
_entity_poly.pdbx_strand_id
1 'polypeptide(L)'
;KLPVTTLLRAIGFESDKDILSIFDLADEVKVSKSGLKKCVGRKLAARVLKTWIEDFVDEDTGEVVSIERNEVLIDRETIIEKEHIELILDSGSKNIILHKEDINAADFTIIYNTLQKDSSNSEKEAVEHI
;
A
#
# COMPACT_ATOMS: atom_id res chain seq x y z
N LYS A 1 6.07 20.13 -7.73
CA LYS A 1 5.30 20.34 -6.49
C LYS A 1 5.28 18.98 -5.80
N LEU A 2 5.97 18.82 -4.68
CA LEU A 2 6.06 17.54 -3.98
C LEU A 2 4.71 17.21 -3.32
N PRO A 3 4.18 15.98 -3.45
CA PRO A 3 2.99 15.54 -2.74
C PRO A 3 3.20 15.65 -1.22
N VAL A 4 2.18 16.10 -0.48
CA VAL A 4 2.22 16.19 1.00
C VAL A 4 2.44 14.83 1.65
N THR A 5 2.06 13.75 0.97
CA THR A 5 2.26 12.36 1.43
C THR A 5 3.73 11.95 1.42
N THR A 6 4.53 12.47 0.48
CA THR A 6 5.98 12.24 0.44
C THR A 6 6.66 12.82 1.69
N LEU A 7 6.17 13.97 2.19
CA LEU A 7 6.64 14.53 3.47
C LEU A 7 6.21 13.71 4.67
N LEU A 8 4.97 13.17 4.67
CA LEU A 8 4.49 12.29 5.74
C LEU A 8 5.29 10.99 5.81
N ARG A 9 5.69 10.44 4.66
CA ARG A 9 6.60 9.28 4.61
C ARG A 9 7.97 9.58 5.19
N ALA A 10 8.55 10.73 4.84
CA ALA A 10 9.87 11.15 5.33
C ALA A 10 9.94 11.44 6.84
N ILE A 11 8.79 11.54 7.54
CA ILE A 11 8.73 11.71 9.01
C ILE A 11 8.33 10.42 9.74
N GLY A 12 8.31 9.27 9.05
CA GLY A 12 8.13 7.94 9.66
C GLY A 12 6.76 7.27 9.43
N PHE A 13 5.93 7.76 8.50
CA PHE A 13 4.73 7.04 8.05
C PHE A 13 5.04 6.22 6.80
N GLU A 14 5.58 5.03 6.99
CA GLU A 14 6.16 4.23 5.91
C GLU A 14 5.13 3.71 4.91
N SER A 15 3.89 3.44 5.33
CA SER A 15 2.88 2.79 4.49
C SER A 15 1.64 3.66 4.22
N ASP A 16 0.98 3.44 3.08
CA ASP A 16 -0.33 4.03 2.76
C ASP A 16 -1.33 3.82 3.90
N LYS A 17 -1.24 2.66 4.56
CA LYS A 17 -2.07 2.31 5.72
C LYS A 17 -1.88 3.32 6.84
N ASP A 18 -0.65 3.62 7.25
CA ASP A 18 -0.41 4.47 8.40
C ASP A 18 -0.93 5.88 8.16
N ILE A 19 -0.75 6.39 6.94
CA ILE A 19 -1.29 7.70 6.53
C ILE A 19 -2.82 7.68 6.58
N LEU A 20 -3.47 6.66 6.02
CA LEU A 20 -4.94 6.58 5.97
C LEU A 20 -5.58 6.31 7.35
N SER A 21 -4.91 5.55 8.21
CA SER A 21 -5.37 5.22 9.55
C SER A 21 -5.39 6.42 10.49
N ILE A 22 -4.47 7.40 10.35
CA ILE A 22 -4.48 8.64 11.15
C ILE A 22 -5.79 9.41 10.99
N PHE A 23 -6.32 9.43 9.77
CA PHE A 23 -7.51 10.19 9.43
C PHE A 23 -8.79 9.33 9.50
N ASP A 24 -8.68 8.08 9.94
CA ASP A 24 -9.80 7.11 9.98
C ASP A 24 -10.54 7.01 8.63
N LEU A 25 -9.77 7.11 7.53
CA LEU A 25 -10.30 7.22 6.16
C LEU A 25 -10.52 5.90 5.44
N ALA A 26 -10.02 4.81 6.03
CA ALA A 26 -10.00 3.53 5.36
C ALA A 26 -10.36 2.39 6.32
N ASP A 27 -11.04 1.39 5.77
CA ASP A 27 -11.32 0.15 6.47
C ASP A 27 -10.18 -0.83 6.23
N GLU A 28 -9.63 -1.37 7.32
CA GLU A 28 -8.67 -2.46 7.27
C GLU A 28 -9.41 -3.80 7.30
N VAL A 29 -9.21 -4.61 6.25
CA VAL A 29 -9.80 -5.94 6.15
C VAL A 29 -8.72 -7.01 6.13
N LYS A 30 -8.84 -7.98 7.02
CA LYS A 30 -7.94 -9.14 7.05
C LYS A 30 -8.09 -10.01 5.80
N VAL A 31 -6.97 -10.30 5.15
CA VAL A 31 -6.92 -11.16 3.98
C VAL A 31 -7.35 -12.57 4.36
N SER A 32 -8.53 -12.93 3.89
CA SER A 32 -9.16 -14.24 4.10
C SER A 32 -10.17 -14.48 2.98
N LYS A 33 -10.35 -15.75 2.57
CA LYS A 33 -11.30 -16.09 1.50
C LYS A 33 -12.72 -15.60 1.78
N SER A 34 -13.16 -15.60 3.04
CA SER A 34 -14.49 -15.13 3.44
C SER A 34 -14.57 -13.61 3.55
N GLY A 35 -13.51 -12.94 4.03
CA GLY A 35 -13.42 -11.47 4.12
C GLY A 35 -13.42 -10.83 2.73
N LEU A 36 -12.54 -11.29 1.84
CA LEU A 36 -12.38 -10.73 0.50
C LEU A 36 -13.65 -10.85 -0.35
N LYS A 37 -14.39 -11.95 -0.22
CA LYS A 37 -15.69 -12.13 -0.91
C LYS A 37 -16.72 -11.06 -0.53
N LYS A 38 -16.67 -10.53 0.70
CA LYS A 38 -17.55 -9.44 1.15
C LYS A 38 -17.09 -8.07 0.68
N CYS A 39 -15.83 -7.96 0.25
CA CYS A 39 -15.23 -6.71 -0.22
C CYS A 39 -15.38 -6.52 -1.74
N VAL A 40 -15.92 -7.51 -2.47
CA VAL A 40 -16.18 -7.38 -3.91
C VAL A 40 -17.13 -6.20 -4.16
N GLY A 41 -16.74 -5.31 -5.08
CA GLY A 41 -17.43 -4.06 -5.37
C GLY A 41 -16.92 -2.86 -4.56
N ARG A 42 -16.10 -3.07 -3.53
CA ARG A 42 -15.41 -1.98 -2.81
C ARG A 42 -14.12 -1.60 -3.52
N LYS A 43 -13.65 -0.38 -3.25
CA LYS A 43 -12.45 0.18 -3.86
C LYS A 43 -11.25 0.09 -2.90
N LEU A 44 -10.08 -0.27 -3.44
CA LEU A 44 -8.82 -0.27 -2.71
C LEU A 44 -8.34 1.16 -2.47
N ALA A 45 -8.03 1.50 -1.21
CA ALA A 45 -7.44 2.80 -0.85
C ALA A 45 -5.91 2.77 -0.84
N ALA A 46 -5.31 1.59 -0.78
CA ALA A 46 -3.86 1.38 -0.86
C ALA A 46 -3.53 0.31 -1.90
N ARG A 47 -2.28 0.33 -2.38
CA ARG A 47 -1.76 -0.72 -3.28
C ARG A 47 -1.66 -2.05 -2.54
N VAL A 48 -1.90 -3.13 -3.26
CA VAL A 48 -1.60 -4.49 -2.79
C VAL A 48 -0.23 -4.86 -3.34
N LEU A 49 0.73 -5.02 -2.43
CA LEU A 49 2.10 -5.37 -2.75
C LEU A 49 2.33 -6.85 -2.47
N LYS A 50 3.15 -7.48 -3.31
CA LYS A 50 3.80 -8.74 -3.02
C LYS A 50 5.20 -8.44 -2.54
N THR A 51 5.51 -8.89 -1.33
CA THR A 51 6.80 -8.66 -0.70
C THR A 51 7.54 -9.98 -0.54
N TRP A 52 8.79 -10.02 -0.97
CA TRP A 52 9.68 -11.16 -0.73
C TRP A 52 11.09 -10.69 -0.40
N ILE A 53 11.84 -11.55 0.29
CA ILE A 53 13.23 -11.31 0.66
C ILE A 53 14.11 -12.01 -0.37
N GLU A 54 15.05 -11.27 -0.93
CA GLU A 54 16.05 -11.77 -1.86
C GLU A 54 17.44 -11.59 -1.22
N ASP A 55 18.14 -12.71 -1.02
CA ASP A 55 19.46 -12.72 -0.42
C ASP A 55 20.52 -12.57 -1.51
N PHE A 56 21.34 -11.52 -1.40
CA PHE A 56 22.52 -11.33 -2.23
C PHE A 56 23.75 -11.66 -1.43
N VAL A 57 24.64 -12.45 -2.02
CA VAL A 57 25.96 -12.70 -1.44
C VAL A 57 26.94 -11.82 -2.17
N ASP A 58 27.64 -10.96 -1.43
CA ASP A 58 28.75 -10.19 -1.97
C ASP A 58 29.92 -11.15 -2.25
N GLU A 59 30.34 -11.24 -3.51
CA GLU A 59 31.39 -12.17 -3.95
C GLU A 59 32.78 -11.81 -3.39
N ASP A 60 33.01 -10.54 -3.03
CA ASP A 60 34.29 -10.04 -2.52
C ASP A 60 34.39 -10.18 -0.99
N THR A 61 33.27 -10.05 -0.26
CA THR A 61 33.26 -10.07 1.22
C THR A 61 32.63 -11.33 1.82
N GLY A 62 31.82 -12.07 1.06
CA GLY A 62 31.05 -13.22 1.54
C GLY A 62 29.89 -12.84 2.47
N GLU A 63 29.58 -11.55 2.61
CA GLU A 63 28.44 -11.09 3.39
C GLU A 63 27.13 -11.35 2.66
N VAL A 64 26.11 -11.80 3.41
CA VAL A 64 24.76 -12.00 2.90
C VAL A 64 23.93 -10.76 3.24
N VAL A 65 23.47 -10.06 2.21
CA VAL A 65 22.59 -8.91 2.33
C VAL A 65 21.18 -9.34 1.89
N SER A 66 20.26 -9.37 2.84
CA SER A 66 18.84 -9.59 2.56
C SER A 66 18.19 -8.28 2.13
N ILE A 67 17.65 -8.25 0.92
CA ILE A 67 16.94 -7.08 0.37
C ILE A 67 15.46 -7.41 0.28
N GLU A 68 14.62 -6.55 0.82
CA GLU A 68 13.17 -6.64 0.65
C GLU A 68 12.78 -6.08 -0.73
N ARG A 69 12.13 -6.92 -1.54
CA ARG A 69 11.58 -6.56 -2.85
C ARG A 69 10.07 -6.44 -2.75
N ASN A 70 9.53 -5.45 -3.46
CA ASN A 70 8.10 -5.18 -3.52
C ASN A 70 7.65 -5.14 -4.98
N GLU A 71 6.64 -5.93 -5.33
CA GLU A 71 5.94 -5.89 -6.62
C GLU A 71 4.51 -5.40 -6.41
N VAL A 72 4.08 -4.43 -7.21
CA VAL A 72 2.69 -3.95 -7.18
C VAL A 72 1.80 -4.95 -7.92
N LEU A 73 0.97 -5.68 -7.20
CA LEU A 73 0.00 -6.61 -7.82
C LEU A 73 -1.29 -5.91 -8.24
N ILE A 74 -1.79 -5.00 -7.40
CA ILE A 74 -3.02 -4.26 -7.65
C ILE A 74 -2.82 -2.81 -7.23
N ASP A 75 -3.15 -1.88 -8.12
CA ASP A 75 -3.06 -0.47 -7.82
C ASP A 75 -4.25 -0.01 -6.94
N ARG A 76 -4.03 1.07 -6.19
CA ARG A 76 -5.11 1.78 -5.49
C ARG A 76 -6.14 2.31 -6.49
N GLU A 77 -7.32 2.65 -6.01
CA GLU A 77 -8.50 3.01 -6.81
C GLU A 77 -9.09 1.87 -7.66
N THR A 78 -8.51 0.67 -7.61
CA THR A 78 -9.07 -0.52 -8.27
C THR A 78 -10.28 -1.03 -7.49
N ILE A 79 -11.35 -1.35 -8.21
CA ILE A 79 -12.54 -2.01 -7.64
C ILE A 79 -12.22 -3.49 -7.48
N ILE A 80 -12.51 -4.05 -6.30
CA ILE A 80 -12.26 -5.47 -6.04
C ILE A 80 -13.29 -6.29 -6.82
N GLU A 81 -12.78 -7.11 -7.72
CA GLU A 81 -13.54 -8.07 -8.51
C GLU A 81 -13.20 -9.49 -8.04
N LYS A 82 -13.92 -10.49 -8.56
CA LYS A 82 -13.69 -11.88 -8.18
C LYS A 82 -12.28 -12.36 -8.55
N GLU A 83 -11.74 -11.86 -9.65
CA GLU A 83 -10.40 -12.19 -10.15
C GLU A 83 -9.30 -11.64 -9.24
N HIS A 84 -9.56 -10.50 -8.58
CA HIS A 84 -8.63 -9.89 -7.63
C HIS A 84 -8.48 -10.69 -6.33
N ILE A 85 -9.44 -11.55 -5.99
CA ILE A 85 -9.42 -12.31 -4.72
C ILE A 85 -8.21 -13.24 -4.65
N GLU A 86 -7.93 -13.97 -5.73
CA GLU A 86 -6.79 -14.89 -5.77
C GLU A 86 -5.46 -14.12 -5.75
N LEU A 87 -5.35 -13.04 -6.51
CA LEU A 87 -4.16 -12.16 -6.50
C LEU A 87 -3.85 -11.60 -5.10
N ILE A 88 -4.87 -11.15 -4.37
CA ILE A 88 -4.70 -10.62 -3.01
C ILE A 88 -4.28 -11.72 -2.04
N LEU A 89 -4.82 -12.94 -2.18
CA LEU A 89 -4.42 -14.06 -1.35
C LEU A 89 -2.96 -14.47 -1.60
N ASP A 90 -2.55 -14.49 -2.87
CA ASP A 90 -1.21 -14.88 -3.29
C ASP A 90 -0.17 -13.79 -3.05
N SER A 91 -0.59 -12.55 -2.77
CA SER A 91 0.29 -11.45 -2.39
C SER A 91 1.06 -11.69 -1.09
N GLY A 92 0.54 -12.55 -0.21
CA GLY A 92 1.08 -12.74 1.15
C GLY A 92 0.75 -11.59 2.11
N SER A 93 0.02 -10.56 1.66
CA SER A 93 -0.44 -9.45 2.50
C SER A 93 -1.35 -9.95 3.62
N LYS A 94 -1.13 -9.49 4.85
CA LYS A 94 -1.98 -9.88 6.00
C LYS A 94 -3.35 -9.21 5.95
N ASN A 95 -3.37 -7.94 5.54
CA ASN A 95 -4.56 -7.10 5.49
C ASN A 95 -4.55 -6.26 4.20
N ILE A 96 -5.73 -5.85 3.74
CA ILE A 96 -5.91 -4.86 2.67
C ILE A 96 -6.65 -3.64 3.21
N ILE A 97 -6.43 -2.51 2.55
CA ILE A 97 -6.99 -1.22 2.95
C ILE A 97 -8.01 -0.76 1.90
N LEU A 98 -9.24 -0.55 2.33
CA LEU A 98 -10.37 -0.15 1.47
C LEU A 98 -10.81 1.27 1.79
N HIS A 99 -11.33 1.98 0.80
CA HIS A 99 -12.00 3.25 1.08
C HIS A 99 -13.16 3.02 2.03
N LYS A 100 -13.22 3.81 3.11
CA LYS A 100 -14.32 3.73 4.07
C LYS A 100 -15.61 4.20 3.40
N GLU A 101 -16.67 3.43 3.59
CA GLU A 101 -18.01 3.81 3.14
C GLU A 101 -18.57 4.87 4.12
N ASP A 102 -19.32 5.86 3.64
CA ASP A 102 -19.93 6.95 4.43
C ASP A 102 -19.05 8.08 4.97
N ILE A 103 -17.81 8.26 4.50
CA ILE A 103 -17.08 9.52 4.75
C ILE A 103 -17.48 10.57 3.70
N ASN A 104 -17.73 11.80 4.13
CA ASN A 104 -17.90 12.97 3.26
C ASN A 104 -16.68 13.10 2.33
N ALA A 105 -16.78 12.51 1.13
CA ALA A 105 -15.66 12.35 0.20
C ALA A 105 -15.02 13.70 -0.19
N ALA A 106 -15.79 14.78 -0.14
CA ALA A 106 -15.37 16.12 -0.51
C ALA A 106 -14.21 16.68 0.34
N ASP A 107 -14.19 16.43 1.65
CA ASP A 107 -13.15 17.00 2.53
C ASP A 107 -11.81 16.26 2.45
N PHE A 108 -11.82 15.01 1.97
CA PHE A 108 -10.63 14.14 1.96
C PHE A 108 -10.15 13.72 0.55
N THR A 109 -10.86 14.14 -0.50
CA THR A 109 -10.42 13.93 -1.91
C THR A 109 -9.00 14.46 -2.14
N ILE A 110 -8.60 15.51 -1.41
CA ILE A 110 -7.26 16.10 -1.50
C ILE A 110 -6.18 15.08 -1.07
N ILE A 111 -6.40 14.30 -0.02
CA ILE A 111 -5.44 13.28 0.46
C ILE A 111 -5.34 12.14 -0.55
N TYR A 112 -6.47 11.62 -1.02
CA TYR A 112 -6.50 10.57 -2.05
C TYR A 112 -5.82 10.99 -3.35
N ASN A 113 -6.11 12.20 -3.84
CA ASN A 113 -5.47 12.77 -5.03
C ASN A 113 -3.96 12.99 -4.85
N THR A 114 -3.51 13.24 -3.62
CA THR A 114 -2.10 13.42 -3.30
C THR A 114 -1.38 12.07 -3.25
N LEU A 115 -1.98 11.06 -2.61
CA LEU A 115 -1.49 9.68 -2.64
C LEU A 115 -1.35 9.17 -4.08
N GLN A 116 -2.36 9.39 -4.93
CA GLN A 116 -2.33 8.96 -6.33
C GLN A 116 -1.14 9.53 -7.12
N LYS A 117 -0.68 10.74 -6.78
CA LYS A 117 0.46 11.41 -7.41
C LYS A 117 1.81 11.07 -6.77
N ASP A 118 1.81 10.33 -5.66
CA ASP A 118 3.01 9.89 -4.97
C ASP A 118 3.55 8.60 -5.60
N SER A 119 4.75 8.69 -6.17
CA SER A 119 5.48 7.56 -6.77
C SER A 119 6.22 6.73 -5.74
N SER A 120 6.45 7.27 -4.54
CA SER A 120 7.26 6.64 -3.49
C SER A 120 6.42 5.64 -2.71
N ASN A 121 6.98 4.45 -2.46
CA ASN A 121 6.29 3.37 -1.76
C ASN A 121 6.87 3.09 -0.37
N SER A 122 8.01 3.71 -0.01
CA SER A 122 8.67 3.57 1.29
C SER A 122 9.32 4.88 1.77
N GLU A 123 9.70 4.94 3.06
CA GLU A 123 10.45 6.07 3.63
C GLU A 123 11.79 6.26 2.91
N LYS A 124 12.53 5.17 2.65
CA LYS A 124 13.81 5.25 1.92
C LYS A 124 13.67 5.87 0.54
N GLU A 125 12.68 5.46 -0.24
CA GLU A 125 12.41 6.04 -1.57
C GLU A 125 11.97 7.51 -1.47
N ALA A 126 11.20 7.87 -0.44
CA ALA A 126 10.74 9.24 -0.23
C ALA A 126 11.89 10.18 0.15
N VAL A 127 12.82 9.75 1.01
CA VAL A 127 13.99 10.54 1.42
C VAL A 127 14.95 10.76 0.26
N GLU A 128 15.12 9.79 -0.64
CA GLU A 128 15.94 9.97 -1.85
C GLU A 128 15.34 10.97 -2.86
N HIS A 129 14.04 11.26 -2.77
CA HIS A 129 13.32 12.17 -3.68
C HIS A 129 13.12 13.61 -3.14
N ILE A 130 13.55 13.90 -1.92
CA ILE A 130 13.48 15.23 -1.27
C ILE A 130 14.86 15.91 -1.33
#